data_AF-A0A378KPT9-F1
#
_entry.id   AF-A0A378KPT9-F1
#
_cell.length_a   1.000
_cell.length_b   1.000
_cell.length_c   1.000
_cell.angle_alpha   90.00
_cell.angle_beta   90.00
_cell.angle_gamma   90.00
#
_symmetry.space_group_name_H-M   'P 1'
#
loop_
_entity.id
_entity.type
_entity.pdbx_description
1 polymer ?
#
loop_
_entity_poly.entity_id
_entity_poly.type
_entity_poly.pdbx_seq_one_letter_code
_entity_poly.pdbx_strand_id
1 'polypeptide(L)'
;MTKNTKNLVSQDVSKLLTLPGSYTKPKPNTSFSVGDTHGNAIVLIRYLYEAGIINIDQEQYNELIKIYDVDSISRLSQLTRIQCDQFRQIIIKGFADAHVPEGIHLRCFGDMFADRGSNDILSLIILDELRKRFPDQRGTILISNHDKSLLSNYLSGNLRPGQKLNLEVQPCSSLIRLKSLIDNNIISYAEFDAMMKTAYLPALKFVDYVRTEDGGIDIMAHAPITPDIINKAMQQLLPSDQHLDIYASVDNIALILDKLNTVFVTGLSEPTSILYKALTSKPSSSNPINAFIWTRLEEIKKSPPIEMPKYKVRFRHGHDGEPGKTIIHDIAYIGYNSILGKTTPQQWGHAAVAHLTMSYIESNTQTQNQAFNEVIATHMDPTIIIDEDAEASIEIKPDEKSSPSSPAVVLEHIDENELISFQSVATLRLNAYIKARGSYTDTETGDKLWTAIADGRNMVRGLFGAQLKDVPQVPLAKQLKQTINAMTASNFEKMWPEIKEGLDTLVTQLPKSKEYTSVITTIVQDFNNSPLNEALATANNSKQTL
;
A
#
# COMPACT_ATOMS: atom_id res chain seq x y z
N MET A 1 10.43 29.55 7.26
CA MET A 1 9.95 28.59 6.24
C MET A 1 9.31 27.41 6.97
N THR A 2 7.99 27.43 7.14
CA THR A 2 7.24 26.27 7.62
C THR A 2 7.30 25.22 6.52
N LYS A 3 8.07 24.14 6.73
CA LYS A 3 7.97 22.96 5.87
C LYS A 3 6.51 22.54 5.90
N ASN A 4 5.83 22.70 4.77
CA ASN A 4 4.47 22.23 4.57
C ASN A 4 4.54 20.70 4.71
N THR A 5 4.32 20.19 5.93
CA THR A 5 4.26 18.77 6.21
C THR A 5 3.03 18.27 5.48
N LYS A 6 3.23 17.81 4.24
CA LYS A 6 2.23 17.00 3.55
C LYS A 6 1.95 15.83 4.48
N ASN A 7 0.82 15.87 5.19
CA ASN A 7 0.41 14.82 6.12
C ASN A 7 0.42 13.50 5.33
N LEU A 8 1.22 12.54 5.79
CA LEU A 8 1.28 11.20 5.21
C LEU A 8 -0.12 10.57 5.30
N VAL A 9 -0.49 9.72 4.35
CA VAL A 9 -1.79 9.03 4.35
C VAL A 9 -1.96 8.20 5.63
N SER A 10 -0.89 7.60 6.13
CA SER A 10 -0.87 6.86 7.40
C SER A 10 -1.22 7.70 8.64
N GLN A 11 -1.19 9.03 8.56
CA GLN A 11 -1.61 9.93 9.64
C GLN A 11 -3.02 10.50 9.44
N ASP A 12 -3.55 10.40 8.22
CA ASP A 12 -4.83 10.98 7.83
C ASP A 12 -5.87 9.87 7.61
N VAL A 13 -6.48 9.42 8.70
CA VAL A 13 -7.53 8.40 8.70
C VAL A 13 -8.76 8.81 7.88
N SER A 14 -8.90 10.09 7.48
CA SER A 14 -10.03 10.53 6.65
C SER A 14 -10.09 9.80 5.30
N LYS A 15 -8.95 9.27 4.83
CA LYS A 15 -8.85 8.45 3.60
C LYS A 15 -9.10 6.96 3.84
N LEU A 16 -9.20 6.58 5.10
CA LEU A 16 -9.42 5.21 5.57
C LEU A 16 -10.82 5.02 6.15
N LEU A 17 -11.73 6.01 6.04
CA LEU A 17 -13.05 5.97 6.70
C LEU A 17 -13.96 4.85 6.19
N THR A 18 -13.82 4.47 4.93
CA THR A 18 -14.65 3.44 4.31
C THR A 18 -13.87 2.16 4.15
N LEU A 19 -14.46 1.05 4.59
CA LEU A 19 -14.02 -0.28 4.19
C LEU A 19 -14.14 -0.40 2.66
N PRO A 20 -13.20 -1.11 2.02
CA PRO A 20 -13.38 -1.56 0.65
C PRO A 20 -14.66 -2.40 0.51
N GLY A 21 -15.40 -2.20 -0.59
CA GLY A 21 -16.64 -2.92 -0.85
C GLY A 21 -16.46 -4.42 -1.13
N SER A 22 -15.22 -4.87 -1.35
CA SER A 22 -14.87 -6.28 -1.55
C SER A 22 -13.54 -6.62 -0.89
N TYR A 23 -13.30 -7.91 -0.70
CA TYR A 23 -12.02 -8.46 -0.29
C TYR A 23 -11.60 -9.60 -1.22
N THR A 24 -10.30 -9.90 -1.22
CA THR A 24 -9.75 -11.05 -1.93
C THR A 24 -9.96 -12.29 -1.06
N LYS A 25 -10.74 -13.26 -1.52
CA LYS A 25 -10.93 -14.50 -0.78
C LYS A 25 -9.58 -15.24 -0.67
N PRO A 26 -9.08 -15.52 0.54
CA PRO A 26 -7.81 -16.20 0.69
C PRO A 26 -7.90 -17.64 0.15
N LYS A 27 -6.85 -18.08 -0.56
CA LYS A 27 -6.73 -19.47 -1.04
C LYS A 27 -5.70 -20.23 -0.20
N PRO A 28 -5.85 -21.55 -0.01
CA PRO A 28 -4.89 -22.33 0.79
C PRO A 28 -3.44 -22.12 0.31
N ASN A 29 -2.50 -22.10 1.25
CA ASN A 29 -1.06 -21.95 1.00
C ASN A 29 -0.62 -20.67 0.26
N THR A 30 -1.44 -19.61 0.27
CA THR A 30 -1.00 -18.31 -0.27
C THR A 30 -0.33 -17.43 0.79
N SER A 31 0.49 -16.49 0.33
CA SER A 31 1.09 -15.47 1.19
C SER A 31 0.56 -14.08 0.88
N PHE A 32 0.17 -13.36 1.92
CA PHE A 32 -0.20 -11.95 1.88
C PHE A 32 0.92 -11.12 2.49
N SER A 33 1.36 -10.11 1.77
CA SER A 33 2.42 -9.22 2.26
C SER A 33 1.85 -7.85 2.60
N VAL A 34 2.12 -7.35 3.79
CA VAL A 34 1.75 -6.01 4.26
C VAL A 34 2.99 -5.13 4.18
N GLY A 35 2.85 -4.00 3.50
CA GLY A 35 3.88 -2.97 3.44
C GLY A 35 4.12 -2.28 4.78
N ASP A 36 4.76 -1.11 4.71
CA ASP A 36 4.96 -0.24 5.87
C ASP A 36 3.60 0.29 6.39
N THR A 37 3.28 -0.04 7.65
CA THR A 37 2.04 0.40 8.31
C THR A 37 2.20 1.68 9.12
N HIS A 38 3.43 2.15 9.34
CA HIS A 38 3.74 3.30 10.19
C HIS A 38 3.17 3.25 11.62
N GLY A 39 3.05 2.06 12.20
CA GLY A 39 2.38 1.87 13.48
C GLY A 39 0.87 2.18 13.45
N ASN A 40 0.25 2.25 12.27
CA ASN A 40 -1.18 2.51 12.12
C ASN A 40 -1.97 1.19 12.13
N ALA A 41 -2.60 0.90 13.26
CA ALA A 41 -3.46 -0.27 13.46
C ALA A 41 -4.66 -0.34 12.49
N ILE A 42 -5.23 0.79 12.06
CA ILE A 42 -6.33 0.84 11.09
C ILE A 42 -5.87 0.40 9.70
N VAL A 43 -4.66 0.82 9.30
CA VAL A 43 -4.04 0.36 8.06
C VAL A 43 -3.82 -1.15 8.10
N LEU A 44 -3.34 -1.69 9.23
CA LEU A 44 -3.20 -3.14 9.41
C LEU A 44 -4.55 -3.88 9.32
N ILE A 45 -5.60 -3.38 9.98
CA ILE A 45 -6.95 -3.95 9.89
C ILE A 45 -7.45 -3.96 8.46
N ARG A 46 -7.26 -2.85 7.72
CA ARG A 46 -7.66 -2.77 6.33
C ARG A 46 -6.94 -3.81 5.47
N TYR A 47 -5.64 -4.05 5.68
CA TYR A 47 -4.94 -5.13 4.99
C TYR A 47 -5.52 -6.50 5.27
N LEU A 48 -5.79 -6.78 6.54
CA LEU A 48 -6.39 -8.05 6.93
C LEU A 48 -7.78 -8.21 6.32
N TYR A 49 -8.55 -7.13 6.20
CA TYR A 49 -9.87 -7.15 5.60
C TYR A 49 -9.77 -7.41 4.10
N GLU A 50 -8.93 -6.67 3.38
CA GLU A 50 -8.70 -6.83 1.94
C GLU A 50 -8.15 -8.21 1.59
N ALA A 51 -7.40 -8.85 2.50
CA ALA A 51 -6.92 -10.22 2.38
C ALA A 51 -7.95 -11.29 2.80
N GLY A 52 -9.14 -10.90 3.26
CA GLY A 52 -10.18 -11.80 3.78
C GLY A 52 -9.76 -12.56 5.03
N ILE A 53 -8.77 -12.05 5.78
CA ILE A 53 -8.25 -12.63 7.03
C ILE A 53 -9.07 -12.16 8.24
N ILE A 54 -9.69 -10.98 8.15
CA ILE A 54 -10.67 -10.47 9.12
C ILE A 54 -11.95 -10.07 8.38
N ASN A 55 -13.11 -10.35 8.98
CA ASN A 55 -14.41 -9.98 8.44
C ASN A 55 -15.13 -9.05 9.41
N ILE A 56 -15.15 -7.75 9.11
CA ILE A 56 -15.81 -6.72 9.91
C ILE A 56 -16.73 -5.89 9.04
N ASP A 57 -17.85 -5.43 9.59
CA ASP A 57 -18.74 -4.50 8.90
C ASP A 57 -18.27 -3.04 9.04
N GLN A 58 -18.90 -2.14 8.28
CA GLN A 58 -18.55 -0.72 8.25
C GLN A 58 -18.81 -0.03 9.60
N GLU A 59 -19.80 -0.47 10.38
CA GLU A 59 -20.11 0.10 11.70
C GLU A 59 -18.99 -0.23 12.70
N GLN A 60 -18.59 -1.49 12.76
CA GLN A 60 -17.46 -1.98 13.54
C GLN A 60 -16.16 -1.27 13.16
N TYR A 61 -15.90 -1.10 11.86
CA TYR A 61 -14.71 -0.42 11.38
C TYR A 61 -14.71 1.08 11.73
N ASN A 62 -15.86 1.76 11.63
CA ASN A 62 -16.01 3.13 12.11
C ASN A 62 -15.69 3.25 13.60
N GLU A 63 -16.11 2.27 14.40
CA GLU A 63 -15.84 2.26 15.83
C GLU A 63 -14.34 2.04 16.14
N LEU A 64 -13.67 1.15 15.41
CA LEU A 64 -12.22 0.97 15.49
C LEU A 64 -11.48 2.28 15.18
N ILE A 65 -11.91 3.03 14.15
CA ILE A 65 -11.35 4.34 13.80
C ILE A 65 -11.57 5.34 14.93
N LYS A 66 -12.79 5.43 15.50
CA LYS A 66 -13.06 6.33 16.63
C LYS A 66 -12.13 6.05 17.81
N ILE A 67 -11.92 4.78 18.16
CA ILE A 67 -10.99 4.39 19.23
C ILE A 67 -9.56 4.78 18.86
N TYR A 68 -9.12 4.49 17.64
CA TYR A 68 -7.80 4.87 17.15
C TYR A 68 -7.56 6.39 17.21
N ASP A 69 -8.57 7.19 16.88
CA ASP A 69 -8.47 8.65 16.81
C ASP A 69 -8.31 9.34 18.16
N VAL A 70 -8.70 8.69 19.26
CA VAL A 70 -8.52 9.19 20.65
C VAL A 70 -7.07 9.66 20.89
N ASP A 71 -6.10 8.92 20.34
CA ASP A 71 -4.68 9.15 20.54
C ASP A 71 -3.98 9.82 19.35
N SER A 72 -4.69 10.05 18.24
CA SER A 72 -4.09 10.52 16.98
C SER A 72 -3.35 11.86 17.11
N ILE A 73 -3.84 12.77 17.96
CA ILE A 73 -3.32 14.13 18.14
C ILE A 73 -2.65 14.39 19.50
N SER A 74 -2.82 13.49 20.47
CA SER A 74 -2.29 13.65 21.82
C SER A 74 -0.83 13.21 21.89
N ARG A 75 -0.03 13.75 22.82
CA ARG A 75 1.35 13.26 23.06
C ARG A 75 1.39 12.03 23.97
N LEU A 76 0.50 12.01 24.96
CA LEU A 76 0.33 10.91 25.91
C LEU A 76 -1.01 10.25 25.63
N SER A 77 -1.11 8.96 25.96
CA SER A 77 -2.33 8.21 25.68
C SER A 77 -3.50 8.72 26.52
N GLN A 78 -4.65 8.88 25.87
CA GLN A 78 -5.97 9.13 26.43
C GLN A 78 -6.88 7.91 26.30
N LEU A 79 -6.39 6.81 25.73
CA LEU A 79 -7.12 5.55 25.68
C LEU A 79 -7.43 5.03 27.09
N THR A 80 -8.66 4.62 27.28
CA THR A 80 -9.14 3.97 28.51
C THR A 80 -9.10 2.45 28.38
N ARG A 81 -9.17 1.76 29.51
CA ARG A 81 -9.29 0.29 29.53
C ARG A 81 -10.52 -0.20 28.75
N ILE A 82 -11.66 0.48 28.93
CA ILE A 82 -12.92 0.15 28.24
C ILE A 82 -12.75 0.22 26.72
N GLN A 83 -12.07 1.25 26.21
CA GLN A 83 -11.81 1.39 24.77
C GLN A 83 -10.85 0.32 24.24
N CYS A 84 -9.80 -0.02 24.98
CA CYS A 84 -8.90 -1.12 24.60
C CYS A 84 -9.65 -2.47 24.55
N ASP A 85 -10.50 -2.74 25.54
CA ASP A 85 -11.29 -3.96 25.60
C ASP A 85 -12.34 -3.98 24.46
N GLN A 86 -13.01 -2.87 24.18
CA GLN A 86 -13.95 -2.74 23.06
C GLN A 86 -13.26 -2.97 21.71
N PHE A 87 -12.09 -2.38 21.50
CA PHE A 87 -11.26 -2.62 20.30
C PHE A 87 -10.96 -4.11 20.15
N ARG A 88 -10.47 -4.76 21.22
CA ARG A 88 -10.19 -6.21 21.23
C ARG A 88 -11.43 -7.04 20.90
N GLN A 89 -12.60 -6.72 21.44
CA GLN A 89 -13.83 -7.48 21.16
C GLN A 89 -14.24 -7.40 19.68
N ILE A 90 -14.12 -6.24 19.05
CA ILE A 90 -14.39 -6.10 17.61
C ILE A 90 -13.42 -6.97 16.80
N ILE A 91 -12.13 -6.97 17.15
CA ILE A 91 -11.12 -7.80 16.48
C ILE A 91 -11.39 -9.30 16.67
N ILE A 92 -11.71 -9.74 17.89
CA ILE A 92 -12.06 -11.15 18.17
C ILE A 92 -13.24 -11.59 17.31
N LYS A 93 -14.31 -10.79 17.28
CA LYS A 93 -15.49 -11.09 16.47
C LYS A 93 -15.13 -11.14 14.98
N GLY A 94 -14.36 -10.16 14.49
CA GLY A 94 -13.99 -10.11 13.08
C GLY A 94 -13.14 -11.31 12.63
N PHE A 95 -12.27 -11.84 13.49
CA PHE A 95 -11.53 -13.06 13.23
C PHE A 95 -12.37 -14.34 13.38
N ALA A 96 -13.41 -14.32 14.23
CA ALA A 96 -14.35 -15.42 14.33
C ALA A 96 -15.22 -15.54 13.07
N ASP A 97 -15.64 -14.40 12.51
CA ASP A 97 -16.51 -14.30 11.33
C ASP A 97 -15.77 -14.49 9.99
N ALA A 98 -14.43 -14.58 10.02
CA ALA A 98 -13.60 -14.82 8.85
C ALA A 98 -13.40 -16.31 8.57
N HIS A 99 -13.49 -16.71 7.30
CA HIS A 99 -13.15 -18.06 6.84
C HIS A 99 -11.76 -18.06 6.19
N VAL A 100 -10.74 -18.31 7.00
CA VAL A 100 -9.35 -18.33 6.54
C VAL A 100 -8.88 -19.77 6.33
N PRO A 101 -8.48 -20.17 5.11
CA PRO A 101 -8.01 -21.53 4.86
C PRO A 101 -6.68 -21.82 5.57
N GLU A 102 -6.31 -23.09 5.60
CA GLU A 102 -5.02 -23.53 6.13
C GLU A 102 -3.86 -23.03 5.25
N GLY A 103 -2.69 -22.83 5.88
CA GLY A 103 -1.45 -22.49 5.19
C GLY A 103 -1.32 -21.04 4.76
N ILE A 104 -2.25 -20.15 5.13
CA ILE A 104 -2.10 -18.71 4.89
C ILE A 104 -0.88 -18.16 5.63
N HIS A 105 -0.06 -17.41 4.90
CA HIS A 105 1.10 -16.70 5.45
C HIS A 105 0.88 -15.19 5.40
N LEU A 106 0.94 -14.51 6.54
CA LEU A 106 0.93 -13.04 6.61
C LEU A 106 2.35 -12.53 6.83
N ARG A 107 2.85 -11.66 5.96
CA ARG A 107 4.20 -11.09 6.04
C ARG A 107 4.14 -9.57 6.15
N CYS A 108 4.55 -9.01 7.27
CA CYS A 108 4.67 -7.56 7.44
C CYS A 108 6.11 -7.12 7.19
N PHE A 109 6.29 -6.12 6.32
CA PHE A 109 7.59 -5.56 5.96
C PHE A 109 8.19 -4.62 7.02
N GLY A 110 7.72 -4.69 8.26
CA GLY A 110 8.19 -3.89 9.38
C GLY A 110 7.52 -2.52 9.51
N ASP A 111 8.06 -1.67 10.38
CA ASP A 111 7.46 -0.39 10.79
C ASP A 111 6.02 -0.59 11.31
N MET A 112 5.81 -1.69 12.03
CA MET A 112 4.54 -2.03 12.68
C MET A 112 4.37 -1.37 14.04
N PHE A 113 5.49 -1.05 14.70
CA PHE A 113 5.53 -0.51 16.05
C PHE A 113 6.48 0.67 16.17
N ALA A 114 6.30 1.46 17.22
CA ALA A 114 7.16 2.59 17.56
C ALA A 114 7.38 3.59 16.42
N ASP A 115 6.33 3.86 15.65
CA ASP A 115 6.31 4.85 14.58
C ASP A 115 5.20 5.91 14.83
N ARG A 116 4.71 6.55 13.78
CA ARG A 116 3.82 7.72 13.75
C ARG A 116 2.39 7.43 14.21
N GLY A 117 1.98 6.17 14.18
CA GLY A 117 0.60 5.78 14.46
C GLY A 117 0.11 6.13 15.86
N SER A 118 -1.15 5.79 16.12
CA SER A 118 -1.84 6.18 17.34
C SER A 118 -1.24 5.50 18.58
N ASN A 119 -1.30 4.18 18.71
CA ASN A 119 -0.80 3.51 19.90
C ASN A 119 -0.42 2.05 19.59
N ASP A 120 0.80 1.64 19.99
CA ASP A 120 1.31 0.28 19.71
C ASP A 120 0.43 -0.82 20.32
N ILE A 121 -0.33 -0.51 21.38
CA ILE A 121 -1.26 -1.48 22.00
C ILE A 121 -2.31 -1.99 21.01
N LEU A 122 -2.78 -1.14 20.09
CA LEU A 122 -3.84 -1.51 19.15
C LEU A 122 -3.32 -2.51 18.12
N SER A 123 -2.11 -2.29 17.61
CA SER A 123 -1.41 -3.24 16.73
C SER A 123 -1.08 -4.55 17.45
N LEU A 124 -0.68 -4.51 18.72
CA LEU A 124 -0.42 -5.71 19.53
C LEU A 124 -1.68 -6.54 19.77
N ILE A 125 -2.82 -5.89 20.03
CA ILE A 125 -4.12 -6.59 20.17
C ILE A 125 -4.46 -7.34 18.87
N ILE A 126 -4.29 -6.70 17.71
CA ILE A 126 -4.55 -7.36 16.41
C ILE A 126 -3.67 -8.60 16.24
N LEU A 127 -2.36 -8.47 16.50
CA LEU A 127 -1.44 -9.60 16.36
C LEU A 127 -1.72 -10.74 17.34
N ASP A 128 -2.02 -10.42 18.60
CA ASP A 128 -2.28 -11.42 19.63
C ASP A 128 -3.56 -12.20 19.34
N GLU A 129 -4.64 -11.52 18.96
CA GLU A 129 -5.89 -12.19 18.60
C GLU A 129 -5.78 -12.96 17.27
N LEU A 130 -4.99 -12.47 16.29
CA LEU A 130 -4.70 -13.22 15.07
C LEU A 130 -4.01 -14.56 15.39
N ARG A 131 -2.99 -14.53 16.26
CA ARG A 131 -2.24 -15.74 16.64
C ARG A 131 -3.05 -16.72 17.48
N LYS A 132 -3.91 -16.22 18.37
CA LYS A 132 -4.83 -17.08 19.14
C LYS A 132 -5.85 -17.75 18.23
N ARG A 133 -6.41 -17.02 17.27
CA ARG A 133 -7.42 -17.56 16.36
C ARG A 133 -6.84 -18.55 15.36
N PHE A 134 -5.65 -18.26 14.84
CA PHE A 134 -5.00 -19.02 13.78
C PHE A 134 -3.58 -19.43 14.20
N PRO A 135 -3.44 -20.35 15.17
CA PRO A 135 -2.13 -20.74 15.71
C PRO A 135 -1.22 -21.38 14.66
N ASP A 136 -1.80 -22.05 13.67
CA ASP A 136 -1.08 -22.72 12.57
C ASP A 136 -0.69 -21.76 11.43
N GLN A 137 -1.23 -20.54 11.41
CA GLN A 137 -0.87 -19.56 10.40
C GLN A 137 0.50 -18.96 10.67
N ARG A 138 1.29 -18.86 9.60
CA ARG A 138 2.65 -18.36 9.68
C ARG A 138 2.63 -16.84 9.51
N GLY A 139 2.64 -16.13 10.63
CA GLY A 139 2.90 -14.68 10.66
C GLY A 139 4.40 -14.39 10.67
N THR A 140 4.86 -13.49 9.80
CA THR A 140 6.22 -12.96 9.76
C THR A 140 6.20 -11.45 9.90
N ILE A 141 7.04 -10.90 10.77
CA ILE A 141 7.32 -9.46 10.88
C ILE A 141 8.81 -9.29 10.61
N LEU A 142 9.16 -8.60 9.53
CA LEU A 142 10.54 -8.27 9.23
C LEU A 142 10.96 -7.12 10.14
N ILE A 143 12.00 -7.32 10.95
CA ILE A 143 12.50 -6.29 11.87
C ILE A 143 12.84 -5.00 11.10
N SER A 144 12.29 -3.88 11.56
CA SER A 144 12.59 -2.54 11.03
C SER A 144 13.39 -1.67 11.99
N ASN A 145 13.71 -0.45 11.56
CA ASN A 145 14.32 0.56 12.41
C ASN A 145 13.36 1.06 13.50
N HIS A 146 12.06 1.15 13.22
CA HIS A 146 11.05 1.49 14.23
C HIS A 146 10.76 0.29 15.15
N ASP A 147 10.56 -0.91 14.61
CA ASP A 147 10.33 -2.13 15.40
C ASP A 147 11.50 -2.42 16.36
N LYS A 148 12.74 -2.12 15.94
CA LYS A 148 13.92 -2.13 16.81
C LYS A 148 13.73 -1.26 18.06
N SER A 149 13.08 -0.10 17.94
CA SER A 149 12.86 0.81 19.07
C SER A 149 11.90 0.23 20.11
N LEU A 150 10.83 -0.47 19.69
CA LEU A 150 9.98 -1.23 20.62
C LEU A 150 10.80 -2.35 21.28
N LEU A 151 11.47 -3.15 20.46
CA LEU A 151 12.19 -4.35 20.91
C LEU A 151 13.33 -4.01 21.87
N SER A 152 14.14 -3.00 21.58
CA SER A 152 15.26 -2.59 22.43
C SER A 152 14.80 -2.12 23.82
N ASN A 153 13.68 -1.38 23.88
CA ASN A 153 13.08 -0.93 25.13
C ASN A 153 12.42 -2.09 25.91
N TYR A 154 11.85 -3.08 25.21
CA TYR A 154 11.36 -4.31 25.83
C TYR A 154 12.51 -5.10 26.47
N LEU A 155 13.54 -5.43 25.68
CA LEU A 155 14.69 -6.23 26.13
C LEU A 155 15.47 -5.55 27.26
N SER A 156 15.66 -4.24 27.19
CA SER A 156 16.37 -3.47 28.23
C SER A 156 15.54 -3.22 29.50
N GLY A 157 14.27 -3.65 29.52
CA GLY A 157 13.35 -3.42 30.65
C GLY A 157 12.80 -1.99 30.75
N ASN A 158 13.07 -1.13 29.78
CA ASN A 158 12.62 0.27 29.75
C ASN A 158 11.10 0.42 29.58
N LEU A 159 10.41 -0.64 29.16
CA LEU A 159 8.94 -0.68 29.10
C LEU A 159 8.28 -1.03 30.44
N ARG A 160 9.05 -1.42 31.47
CA ARG A 160 8.48 -1.65 32.81
C ARG A 160 7.92 -0.35 33.40
N PRO A 161 6.91 -0.43 34.29
CA PRO A 161 6.34 0.75 34.95
C PRO A 161 7.42 1.64 35.60
N GLY A 162 7.33 2.94 35.39
CA GLY A 162 8.24 3.95 35.94
C GLY A 162 9.62 4.05 35.29
N GLN A 163 9.97 3.16 34.35
CA GLN A 163 11.24 3.24 33.60
C GLN A 163 11.15 4.28 32.48
N LYS A 164 12.29 4.82 32.04
CA LYS A 164 12.35 5.80 30.95
C LYS A 164 12.62 5.11 29.61
N LEU A 165 11.90 5.53 28.57
CA LEU A 165 12.18 5.08 27.20
C LEU A 165 13.53 5.60 26.71
N ASN A 166 14.23 4.76 25.95
CA ASN A 166 15.34 5.14 25.10
C ASN A 166 14.85 5.22 23.64
N LEU A 167 14.66 6.44 23.13
CA LEU A 167 14.13 6.67 21.79
C LEU A 167 15.28 6.90 20.81
N GLU A 168 15.69 5.85 20.11
CA GLU A 168 16.78 5.91 19.12
C GLU A 168 16.34 6.47 17.77
N VAL A 169 15.05 6.31 17.46
CA VAL A 169 14.42 6.79 16.23
C VAL A 169 13.37 7.83 16.58
N GLN A 170 13.08 8.73 15.65
CA GLN A 170 11.95 9.65 15.74
C GLN A 170 11.31 9.79 14.36
N PRO A 171 9.98 9.92 14.28
CA PRO A 171 9.00 9.90 15.39
C PRO A 171 8.70 8.48 15.92
N CYS A 172 8.39 8.36 17.23
CA CYS A 172 7.97 7.11 17.89
C CYS A 172 6.71 7.31 18.76
N SER A 173 5.72 8.05 18.24
CA SER A 173 4.55 8.47 19.02
C SER A 173 3.76 7.29 19.59
N SER A 174 3.54 6.25 18.78
CA SER A 174 2.81 5.03 19.18
C SER A 174 3.43 4.33 20.40
N LEU A 175 4.77 4.22 20.45
CA LEU A 175 5.51 3.65 21.59
C LEU A 175 5.42 4.51 22.86
N ILE A 176 5.50 5.83 22.71
CA ILE A 176 5.37 6.76 23.83
C ILE A 176 3.98 6.60 24.47
N ARG A 177 2.94 6.48 23.65
CA ARG A 177 1.56 6.31 24.13
C ARG A 177 1.33 4.92 24.74
N LEU A 178 1.90 3.86 24.19
CA LEU A 178 1.92 2.53 24.83
C LEU A 178 2.56 2.60 26.22
N LYS A 179 3.73 3.24 26.35
CA LYS A 179 4.39 3.39 27.64
C LYS A 179 3.53 4.16 28.64
N SER A 180 2.83 5.20 28.19
CA SER A 180 1.87 5.95 29.00
C SER A 180 0.76 5.04 29.55
N LEU A 181 0.22 4.11 28.75
CA LEU A 181 -0.80 3.17 29.23
C LEU A 181 -0.27 2.22 30.31
N ILE A 182 0.98 1.75 30.15
CA ILE A 182 1.64 0.88 31.13
C ILE A 182 1.91 1.64 32.43
N ASP A 183 2.44 2.86 32.35
CA ASP A 183 2.78 3.66 33.54
C ASP A 183 1.54 4.08 34.35
N ASN A 184 0.42 4.31 33.68
CA ASN A 184 -0.85 4.65 34.32
C ASN A 184 -1.70 3.42 34.67
N ASN A 185 -1.15 2.20 34.53
CA ASN A 185 -1.83 0.94 34.82
C ASN A 185 -3.19 0.76 34.10
N ILE A 186 -3.34 1.36 32.91
CA ILE A 186 -4.49 1.12 32.03
C ILE A 186 -4.35 -0.26 31.38
N ILE A 187 -3.13 -0.60 30.98
CA ILE A 187 -2.73 -1.95 30.57
C ILE A 187 -1.64 -2.42 31.53
N SER A 188 -1.80 -3.61 32.10
CA SER A 188 -0.78 -4.16 32.99
C SER A 188 0.47 -4.55 32.20
N TYR A 189 1.66 -4.40 32.79
CA TYR A 189 2.89 -4.86 32.14
C TYR A 189 2.87 -6.38 31.86
N ALA A 190 2.21 -7.17 32.71
CA ALA A 190 2.06 -8.61 32.52
C ALA A 190 1.23 -8.95 31.27
N GLU A 191 0.14 -8.21 31.04
CA GLU A 191 -0.68 -8.35 29.82
C GLU A 191 0.14 -7.99 28.57
N PHE A 192 0.87 -6.88 28.61
CA PHE A 192 1.77 -6.48 27.53
C PHE A 192 2.88 -7.52 27.28
N ASP A 193 3.57 -7.99 28.32
CA ASP A 193 4.64 -8.99 28.23
C ASP A 193 4.13 -10.31 27.65
N ALA A 194 2.90 -10.71 27.98
CA ALA A 194 2.26 -11.88 27.38
C ALA A 194 2.10 -11.69 25.87
N MET A 195 1.51 -10.59 25.40
CA MET A 195 1.35 -10.30 23.96
C MET A 195 2.68 -10.26 23.21
N MET A 196 3.74 -9.71 23.83
CA MET A 196 5.08 -9.72 23.24
C MET A 196 5.58 -11.15 23.01
N LYS A 197 5.43 -12.02 24.00
CA LYS A 197 5.91 -13.41 23.98
C LYS A 197 5.07 -14.33 23.11
N THR A 198 3.75 -14.14 23.07
CA THR A 198 2.84 -15.01 22.32
C THR A 198 2.68 -14.59 20.88
N ALA A 199 2.72 -13.28 20.60
CA ALA A 199 2.36 -12.76 19.29
C ALA A 199 3.53 -12.17 18.50
N TYR A 200 4.27 -11.24 19.11
CA TYR A 200 5.28 -10.45 18.41
C TYR A 200 6.61 -11.19 18.23
N LEU A 201 7.24 -11.63 19.31
CA LEU A 201 8.56 -12.28 19.26
C LEU A 201 8.58 -13.53 18.36
N PRO A 202 7.56 -14.43 18.39
CA PRO A 202 7.53 -15.59 17.51
C PRO A 202 7.32 -15.24 16.03
N ALA A 203 6.78 -14.06 15.72
CA ALA A 203 6.60 -13.60 14.35
C ALA A 203 7.86 -12.94 13.78
N LEU A 204 8.78 -12.50 14.63
CA LEU A 204 9.88 -11.64 14.23
C LEU A 204 10.93 -12.42 13.42
N LYS A 205 11.34 -11.87 12.29
CA LYS A 205 12.44 -12.37 11.45
C LYS A 205 13.41 -11.26 11.10
N PHE A 206 14.66 -11.65 10.86
CA PHE A 206 15.69 -10.75 10.37
C PHE A 206 15.55 -10.52 8.86
N VAL A 207 15.23 -11.60 8.14
CA VAL A 207 15.06 -11.66 6.69
C VAL A 207 14.12 -12.81 6.35
N ASP A 208 13.38 -12.75 5.26
CA ASP A 208 12.53 -13.86 4.80
C ASP A 208 12.77 -14.11 3.32
N TYR A 209 12.30 -15.25 2.81
CA TYR A 209 12.42 -15.55 1.38
C TYR A 209 11.30 -16.45 0.88
N VAL A 210 11.09 -16.42 -0.44
CA VAL A 210 10.22 -17.37 -1.16
C VAL A 210 10.97 -17.85 -2.41
N ARG A 211 10.95 -19.16 -2.65
CA ARG A 211 11.44 -19.73 -3.91
C ARG A 211 10.43 -19.49 -5.01
N THR A 212 10.91 -19.14 -6.19
CA THR A 212 10.05 -18.85 -7.34
C THR A 212 9.97 -20.07 -8.26
N GLU A 213 8.88 -20.18 -9.03
CA GLU A 213 8.68 -21.28 -9.99
C GLU A 213 9.80 -21.39 -11.03
N ASP A 214 10.41 -20.26 -11.40
CA ASP A 214 11.49 -20.22 -12.39
C ASP A 214 12.86 -20.59 -11.80
N GLY A 215 12.88 -21.22 -10.63
CA GLY A 215 14.08 -21.69 -9.95
C GLY A 215 14.90 -20.58 -9.28
N GLY A 216 14.35 -19.36 -9.17
CA GLY A 216 14.94 -18.23 -8.49
C GLY A 216 14.53 -18.10 -7.02
N ILE A 217 14.86 -16.95 -6.44
CA ILE A 217 14.52 -16.60 -5.06
C ILE A 217 14.14 -15.12 -4.93
N ASP A 218 13.06 -14.87 -4.22
CA ASP A 218 12.70 -13.56 -3.70
C ASP A 218 13.19 -13.45 -2.27
N ILE A 219 14.00 -12.45 -1.96
CA ILE A 219 14.51 -12.18 -0.62
C ILE A 219 13.85 -10.91 -0.09
N MET A 220 13.34 -10.97 1.14
CA MET A 220 12.52 -9.93 1.73
C MET A 220 13.14 -9.44 3.03
N ALA A 221 13.37 -8.13 3.12
CA ALA A 221 13.86 -7.45 4.31
C ALA A 221 13.09 -6.13 4.50
N HIS A 222 13.19 -5.51 5.68
CA HIS A 222 12.54 -4.22 5.89
C HIS A 222 13.09 -3.15 4.94
N ALA A 223 14.40 -2.95 4.95
CA ALA A 223 15.11 -2.08 4.00
C ALA A 223 15.61 -2.86 2.78
N PRO A 224 15.85 -2.19 1.64
CA PRO A 224 16.55 -2.81 0.51
C PRO A 224 17.94 -3.30 0.93
N ILE A 225 18.27 -4.54 0.57
CA ILE A 225 19.56 -5.19 0.88
C ILE A 225 20.19 -5.78 -0.40
N THR A 226 21.47 -6.14 -0.32
CA THR A 226 22.23 -6.76 -1.41
C THR A 226 22.78 -8.13 -0.97
N PRO A 227 23.20 -9.01 -1.90
CA PRO A 227 23.92 -10.24 -1.57
C PRO A 227 25.13 -9.98 -0.65
N ASP A 228 25.90 -8.92 -0.91
CA ASP A 228 27.06 -8.55 -0.07
C ASP A 228 26.68 -8.25 1.38
N ILE A 229 25.53 -7.63 1.62
CA ILE A 229 25.01 -7.39 2.98
C ILE A 229 24.75 -8.73 3.68
N ILE A 230 24.18 -9.70 2.96
CA ILE A 230 23.91 -11.05 3.49
C ILE A 230 25.23 -11.79 3.74
N ASN A 231 26.20 -11.72 2.83
CA ASN A 231 27.52 -12.33 2.98
C ASN A 231 28.25 -11.77 4.22
N LYS A 232 28.22 -10.44 4.41
CA LYS A 232 28.81 -9.79 5.60
C LYS A 232 28.10 -10.23 6.88
N ALA A 233 26.77 -10.34 6.88
CA ALA A 233 26.02 -10.83 8.03
C ALA A 233 26.37 -12.29 8.35
N MET A 234 26.47 -13.15 7.34
CA MET A 234 26.94 -14.53 7.50
C MET A 234 28.31 -14.58 8.16
N GLN A 235 29.28 -13.80 7.66
CA GLN A 235 30.63 -13.77 8.19
C GLN A 235 30.70 -13.28 9.65
N GLN A 236 29.85 -12.32 10.02
CA GLN A 236 29.84 -11.72 11.36
C GLN A 236 29.05 -12.52 12.39
N LEU A 237 27.97 -13.17 11.98
CA LEU A 237 26.99 -13.76 12.89
C LEU A 237 27.06 -15.29 12.95
N LEU A 238 27.61 -15.95 11.92
CA LEU A 238 27.68 -17.40 11.86
C LEU A 238 29.12 -17.90 12.11
N PRO A 239 29.27 -19.06 12.76
CA PRO A 239 30.55 -19.79 12.81
C PRO A 239 31.10 -20.09 11.41
N SER A 240 32.43 -20.11 11.27
CA SER A 240 33.10 -20.25 9.96
C SER A 240 32.80 -21.57 9.23
N ASP A 241 32.55 -22.65 9.97
CA ASP A 241 32.15 -23.96 9.43
C ASP A 241 30.72 -23.96 8.87
N GLN A 242 29.95 -22.90 9.11
CA GLN A 242 28.61 -22.72 8.57
C GLN A 242 28.55 -21.78 7.37
N HIS A 243 29.68 -21.19 6.96
CA HIS A 243 29.76 -20.28 5.82
C HIS A 243 29.61 -21.06 4.51
N LEU A 244 28.78 -20.55 3.61
CA LEU A 244 28.54 -21.12 2.29
C LEU A 244 28.72 -20.04 1.23
N ASP A 245 29.07 -20.45 0.01
CA ASP A 245 29.05 -19.54 -1.13
C ASP A 245 27.59 -19.20 -1.49
N ILE A 246 27.14 -18.02 -1.07
CA ILE A 246 25.79 -17.54 -1.32
C ILE A 246 25.53 -17.18 -2.79
N TYR A 247 26.57 -17.05 -3.63
CA TYR A 247 26.43 -16.74 -5.05
C TYR A 247 26.31 -18.01 -5.91
N ALA A 248 26.61 -19.18 -5.34
CA ALA A 248 26.62 -20.45 -6.06
C ALA A 248 25.23 -21.00 -6.40
N SER A 249 24.27 -20.98 -5.46
CA SER A 249 22.96 -21.61 -5.64
C SER A 249 21.87 -21.01 -4.75
N VAL A 250 20.60 -21.19 -5.17
CA VAL A 250 19.41 -20.84 -4.37
C VAL A 250 19.39 -21.60 -3.03
N ASP A 251 19.84 -22.86 -3.01
CA ASP A 251 19.88 -23.67 -1.78
C ASP A 251 20.85 -23.11 -0.74
N ASN A 252 22.03 -22.67 -1.18
CA ASN A 252 23.03 -22.10 -0.28
C ASN A 252 22.51 -20.82 0.37
N ILE A 253 21.98 -19.88 -0.42
CA ILE A 253 21.45 -18.63 0.13
C ILE A 253 20.26 -18.89 1.04
N ALA A 254 19.32 -19.75 0.66
CA ALA A 254 18.17 -20.11 1.50
C ALA A 254 18.60 -20.66 2.87
N LEU A 255 19.56 -21.59 2.89
CA LEU A 255 20.11 -22.16 4.12
C LEU A 255 20.80 -21.10 4.99
N ILE A 256 21.54 -20.16 4.38
CA ILE A 256 22.14 -19.05 5.12
C ILE A 256 21.08 -18.13 5.72
N LEU A 257 20.02 -17.79 4.99
CA LEU A 257 18.92 -16.97 5.51
C LEU A 257 18.22 -17.65 6.70
N ASP A 258 18.01 -18.96 6.64
CA ASP A 258 17.43 -19.73 7.76
C ASP A 258 18.35 -19.74 9.00
N LYS A 259 19.67 -19.92 8.80
CA LYS A 259 20.66 -19.82 9.88
C LYS A 259 20.71 -18.43 10.50
N LEU A 260 20.67 -17.38 9.68
CA LEU A 260 20.63 -15.99 10.16
C LEU A 260 19.40 -15.71 11.01
N ASN A 261 18.22 -16.19 10.59
CA ASN A 261 16.99 -16.09 11.40
C ASN A 261 17.08 -16.88 12.71
N THR A 262 17.70 -18.06 12.67
CA THR A 262 17.90 -18.88 13.87
C THR A 262 18.76 -18.13 14.89
N VAL A 263 19.94 -17.64 14.47
CA VAL A 263 20.83 -16.86 15.33
C VAL A 263 20.18 -15.58 15.81
N PHE A 264 19.34 -14.94 14.97
CA PHE A 264 18.55 -13.78 15.37
C PHE A 264 17.61 -14.10 16.53
N VAL A 265 16.73 -15.08 16.38
CA VAL A 265 15.75 -15.43 17.41
C VAL A 265 16.42 -15.93 18.70
N THR A 266 17.42 -16.80 18.61
CA THR A 266 18.14 -17.29 19.80
C THR A 266 18.90 -16.15 20.49
N GLY A 267 19.53 -15.28 19.70
CA GLY A 267 20.28 -14.13 20.19
C GLY A 267 19.43 -13.16 20.99
N LEU A 268 18.12 -13.01 20.70
CA LEU A 268 17.23 -12.15 21.48
C LEU A 268 17.10 -12.55 22.96
N SER A 269 17.29 -13.84 23.26
CA SER A 269 17.14 -14.37 24.63
C SER A 269 18.45 -14.34 25.43
N GLU A 270 19.57 -14.01 24.78
CA GLU A 270 20.91 -14.06 25.36
C GLU A 270 21.54 -12.67 25.45
N PRO A 271 21.58 -12.01 26.63
CA PRO A 271 22.10 -10.65 26.78
C PRO A 271 23.57 -10.46 26.33
N THR A 272 24.34 -11.55 26.28
CA THR A 272 25.74 -11.55 25.85
C THR A 272 25.91 -11.67 24.34
N SER A 273 24.87 -12.07 23.60
CA SER A 273 24.92 -12.29 22.15
C SER A 273 25.20 -11.00 21.39
N ILE A 274 25.78 -11.14 20.19
CA ILE A 274 26.05 -10.00 19.31
C ILE A 274 24.74 -9.30 18.92
N LEU A 275 23.67 -10.06 18.67
CA LEU A 275 22.40 -9.52 18.21
C LEU A 275 21.62 -8.81 19.31
N TYR A 276 21.63 -9.33 20.55
CA TYR A 276 21.08 -8.60 21.69
C TYR A 276 21.76 -7.25 21.84
N LYS A 277 23.10 -7.24 21.87
CA LYS A 277 23.88 -6.00 21.97
C LYS A 277 23.62 -5.07 20.80
N ALA A 278 23.51 -5.58 19.58
CA ALA A 278 23.21 -4.80 18.40
C ALA A 278 21.82 -4.13 18.47
N LEU A 279 20.84 -4.77 19.11
CA LEU A 279 19.50 -4.22 19.29
C LEU A 279 19.43 -3.21 20.44
N THR A 280 20.12 -3.46 21.56
CA THR A 280 20.02 -2.63 22.77
C THR A 280 21.08 -1.53 22.87
N SER A 281 22.09 -1.55 22.00
CA SER A 281 23.14 -0.52 21.94
C SER A 281 22.80 0.56 20.93
N LYS A 282 23.38 1.74 21.16
CA LYS A 282 23.30 2.87 20.22
C LYS A 282 23.70 2.44 18.80
N PRO A 283 23.06 2.98 17.76
CA PRO A 283 23.42 2.70 16.37
C PRO A 283 24.91 2.93 16.12
N SER A 284 25.58 1.97 15.49
CA SER A 284 26.96 2.08 15.02
C SER A 284 27.08 1.56 13.59
N SER A 285 28.06 2.03 12.83
CA SER A 285 28.34 1.50 11.49
C SER A 285 28.77 0.03 11.50
N SER A 286 29.29 -0.46 12.63
CA SER A 286 29.63 -1.86 12.86
C SER A 286 28.45 -2.74 13.28
N ASN A 287 27.25 -2.17 13.44
CA ASN A 287 26.09 -2.92 13.88
C ASN A 287 25.60 -3.83 12.75
N PRO A 288 25.58 -5.16 12.93
CA PRO A 288 25.24 -6.12 11.87
C PRO A 288 23.78 -5.99 11.39
N ILE A 289 22.90 -5.39 12.19
CA ILE A 289 21.47 -5.24 11.89
C ILE A 289 21.22 -3.98 11.05
N ASN A 290 22.08 -2.96 11.17
CA ASN A 290 21.81 -1.64 10.57
C ASN A 290 21.61 -1.70 9.05
N ALA A 291 22.40 -2.52 8.34
CA ALA A 291 22.27 -2.67 6.89
C ALA A 291 20.92 -3.29 6.46
N PHE A 292 20.26 -4.06 7.33
CA PHE A 292 18.96 -4.69 7.03
C PHE A 292 17.76 -3.78 7.27
N ILE A 293 17.95 -2.72 8.05
CA ILE A 293 16.83 -1.88 8.53
C ILE A 293 16.95 -0.40 8.13
N TRP A 294 18.12 0.06 7.65
CA TRP A 294 18.35 1.48 7.32
C TRP A 294 18.76 1.75 5.88
N THR A 295 19.25 0.75 5.13
CA THR A 295 19.78 0.95 3.78
C THR A 295 18.71 1.54 2.85
N ARG A 296 19.15 2.38 1.91
CA ARG A 296 18.30 3.04 0.91
C ARG A 296 18.70 2.59 -0.50
N LEU A 297 17.75 2.57 -1.43
CA LEU A 297 17.99 2.25 -2.85
C LEU A 297 19.02 3.21 -3.44
N GLU A 298 18.99 4.49 -3.07
CA GLU A 298 19.99 5.48 -3.52
C GLU A 298 21.42 5.18 -3.05
N GLU A 299 21.58 4.51 -1.90
CA GLU A 299 22.89 4.07 -1.43
C GLU A 299 23.39 2.89 -2.25
N ILE A 300 22.49 1.95 -2.60
CA ILE A 300 22.80 0.81 -3.47
C ILE A 300 23.13 1.29 -4.90
N LYS A 301 22.39 2.26 -5.45
CA LYS A 301 22.68 2.83 -6.78
C LYS A 301 24.09 3.43 -6.86
N LYS A 302 24.58 4.00 -5.76
CA LYS A 302 25.90 4.64 -5.67
C LYS A 302 27.01 3.66 -5.24
N SER A 303 26.66 2.44 -4.84
CA SER A 303 27.67 1.44 -4.45
C SER A 303 28.45 0.96 -5.67
N PRO A 304 29.65 0.39 -5.46
CA PRO A 304 30.32 -0.37 -6.51
C PRO A 304 29.41 -1.46 -7.11
N PRO A 305 29.71 -1.95 -8.33
CA PRO A 305 29.00 -3.07 -8.92
C PRO A 305 28.93 -4.25 -7.96
N ILE A 306 27.75 -4.86 -7.88
CA ILE A 306 27.48 -6.00 -7.00
C ILE A 306 27.86 -7.29 -7.75
N GLU A 307 28.48 -8.23 -7.04
CA GLU A 307 28.69 -9.57 -7.60
C GLU A 307 27.34 -10.24 -7.86
N MET A 308 27.12 -10.64 -9.12
CA MET A 308 25.85 -11.23 -9.54
C MET A 308 25.80 -12.71 -9.16
N PRO A 309 24.76 -13.16 -8.45
CA PRO A 309 24.58 -14.59 -8.19
C PRO A 309 24.38 -15.38 -9.49
N LYS A 310 24.74 -16.67 -9.47
CA LYS A 310 24.54 -17.60 -10.61
C LYS A 310 23.08 -18.03 -10.80
N TYR A 311 22.16 -17.42 -10.06
CA TYR A 311 20.74 -17.70 -10.03
C TYR A 311 19.95 -16.40 -10.06
N LYS A 312 18.67 -16.48 -10.42
CA LYS A 312 17.79 -15.32 -10.44
C LYS A 312 17.44 -14.92 -9.01
N VAL A 313 17.68 -13.65 -8.68
CA VAL A 313 17.36 -13.07 -7.37
C VAL A 313 16.56 -11.79 -7.55
N ARG A 314 15.57 -11.57 -6.69
CA ARG A 314 14.85 -10.31 -6.55
C ARG A 314 14.80 -9.93 -5.07
N PHE A 315 14.91 -8.66 -4.77
CA PHE A 315 14.77 -8.14 -3.42
C PHE A 315 13.43 -7.44 -3.27
N ARG A 316 12.74 -7.67 -2.14
CA ARG A 316 11.51 -6.98 -1.79
C ARG A 316 11.71 -6.23 -0.48
N HIS A 317 11.15 -5.03 -0.35
CA HIS A 317 11.35 -4.20 0.84
C HIS A 317 10.17 -3.27 1.14
N GLY A 318 10.07 -2.77 2.39
CA GLY A 318 9.06 -1.79 2.83
C GLY A 318 9.59 -0.37 3.04
N HIS A 319 10.87 -0.17 3.34
CA HIS A 319 11.37 1.09 3.91
C HIS A 319 11.49 2.30 2.95
N ASP A 320 11.75 2.07 1.65
CA ASP A 320 12.22 3.11 0.73
C ASP A 320 11.20 3.54 -0.32
N GLY A 321 10.74 4.80 -0.20
CA GLY A 321 9.41 5.36 -0.51
C GLY A 321 8.86 5.29 -1.94
N GLU A 322 9.45 4.53 -2.85
CA GLU A 322 8.91 4.30 -4.19
C GLU A 322 8.29 2.91 -4.29
N PRO A 323 6.94 2.80 -4.41
CA PRO A 323 6.31 1.54 -4.77
C PRO A 323 6.77 1.04 -6.15
N GLY A 324 6.78 -0.28 -6.31
CA GLY A 324 7.01 -0.92 -7.60
C GLY A 324 8.45 -1.40 -7.81
N LYS A 325 8.78 -1.73 -9.06
CA LYS A 325 10.04 -2.37 -9.43
C LYS A 325 11.09 -1.34 -9.87
N THR A 326 12.26 -1.38 -9.26
CA THR A 326 13.47 -0.66 -9.68
C THR A 326 14.56 -1.67 -10.03
N ILE A 327 15.30 -1.45 -11.12
CA ILE A 327 16.49 -2.25 -11.44
C ILE A 327 17.74 -1.48 -11.01
N ILE A 328 18.60 -2.12 -10.20
CA ILE A 328 19.88 -1.56 -9.77
C ILE A 328 20.93 -2.67 -9.91
N HIS A 329 22.01 -2.40 -10.66
CA HIS A 329 23.06 -3.38 -10.96
C HIS A 329 22.48 -4.71 -11.49
N ASP A 330 21.54 -4.64 -12.43
CA ASP A 330 20.81 -5.78 -13.02
C ASP A 330 19.99 -6.65 -12.04
N ILE A 331 19.82 -6.20 -10.79
CA ILE A 331 18.97 -6.84 -9.79
C ILE A 331 17.67 -6.06 -9.63
N ALA A 332 16.54 -6.77 -9.56
CA ALA A 332 15.24 -6.16 -9.30
C ALA A 332 14.99 -5.95 -7.81
N TYR A 333 14.61 -4.73 -7.45
CA TYR A 333 14.16 -4.30 -6.13
C TYR A 333 12.68 -3.92 -6.21
N ILE A 334 11.84 -4.53 -5.38
CA ILE A 334 10.39 -4.35 -5.39
C ILE A 334 9.96 -3.70 -4.08
N GLY A 335 9.56 -2.44 -4.15
CA GLY A 335 9.06 -1.67 -3.03
C GLY A 335 7.59 -1.96 -2.73
N TYR A 336 7.31 -2.38 -1.50
CA TYR A 336 5.99 -2.61 -0.92
C TYR A 336 5.47 -1.39 -0.16
N ASN A 337 5.84 -0.19 -0.59
CA ASN A 337 5.24 1.03 -0.07
C ASN A 337 3.81 1.12 -0.57
N SER A 338 2.87 0.80 0.30
CA SER A 338 1.48 0.78 -0.09
C SER A 338 0.89 2.17 -0.25
N ILE A 339 -0.21 2.29 -0.98
CA ILE A 339 -1.00 3.53 -1.10
C ILE A 339 -1.32 4.11 0.29
N LEU A 340 -1.49 3.22 1.28
CA LEU A 340 -1.89 3.54 2.64
C LEU A 340 -0.71 3.94 3.55
N GLY A 341 0.54 3.70 3.13
CA GLY A 341 1.77 4.01 3.84
C GLY A 341 2.46 5.31 3.39
N LYS A 342 3.73 5.22 2.95
CA LYS A 342 4.60 6.36 2.55
C LYS A 342 4.21 7.04 1.21
N THR A 343 3.21 6.54 0.51
CA THR A 343 2.95 6.90 -0.88
C THR A 343 2.36 8.30 -1.03
N THR A 344 3.01 9.16 -1.80
CA THR A 344 2.46 10.47 -2.20
C THR A 344 1.38 10.31 -3.28
N PRO A 345 0.46 11.27 -3.47
CA PRO A 345 -0.57 11.19 -4.52
C PRO A 345 -0.03 10.93 -5.94
N GLN A 346 1.22 11.31 -6.21
CA GLN A 346 1.90 11.08 -7.50
C GLN A 346 2.34 9.63 -7.72
N GLN A 347 2.46 8.85 -6.65
CA GLN A 347 2.94 7.46 -6.65
C GLN A 347 1.80 6.45 -6.52
N TRP A 348 0.53 6.91 -6.49
CA TRP A 348 -0.64 6.05 -6.26
C TRP A 348 -0.84 4.98 -7.35
N GLY A 349 -0.55 5.28 -8.62
CA GLY A 349 -0.64 4.28 -9.70
C GLY A 349 0.31 3.10 -9.48
N HIS A 350 1.57 3.36 -9.15
CA HIS A 350 2.55 2.31 -8.84
C HIS A 350 2.22 1.58 -7.53
N ALA A 351 1.71 2.29 -6.52
CA ALA A 351 1.31 1.69 -5.26
C ALA A 351 0.04 0.82 -5.38
N ALA A 352 -0.87 1.11 -6.31
CA ALA A 352 -2.03 0.26 -6.59
C ALA A 352 -1.57 -1.11 -7.13
N VAL A 353 -0.63 -1.09 -8.08
CA VAL A 353 -0.01 -2.31 -8.63
C VAL A 353 0.77 -3.09 -7.55
N ALA A 354 1.53 -2.38 -6.70
CA ALA A 354 2.23 -3.01 -5.58
C ALA A 354 1.27 -3.62 -4.54
N HIS A 355 0.18 -2.91 -4.21
CA HIS A 355 -0.89 -3.34 -3.31
C HIS A 355 -1.67 -4.56 -3.83
N LEU A 356 -1.79 -4.71 -5.15
CA LEU A 356 -2.38 -5.91 -5.75
C LEU A 356 -1.39 -7.08 -5.75
N THR A 357 -0.11 -6.83 -5.98
CA THR A 357 0.97 -7.85 -5.88
C THR A 357 1.10 -8.40 -4.44
N MET A 358 0.64 -7.65 -3.43
CA MET A 358 0.58 -8.09 -2.04
C MET A 358 -0.39 -9.25 -1.79
N SER A 359 -1.36 -9.47 -2.68
CA SER A 359 -2.45 -10.43 -2.47
C SER A 359 -2.19 -11.82 -3.07
N TYR A 360 -1.24 -11.96 -4.01
CA TYR A 360 -1.16 -13.16 -4.84
C TYR A 360 0.27 -13.55 -5.25
N ILE A 361 0.92 -14.38 -4.43
CA ILE A 361 2.04 -15.23 -4.87
C ILE A 361 1.53 -16.67 -4.90
N GLU A 362 0.84 -17.03 -5.99
CA GLU A 362 0.56 -18.44 -6.31
C GLU A 362 1.76 -19.04 -7.06
N SER A 363 1.97 -20.35 -6.91
CA SER A 363 2.94 -21.14 -7.66
C SER A 363 2.45 -21.54 -9.06
N ASN A 364 1.67 -20.68 -9.74
CA ASN A 364 1.30 -20.90 -11.13
C ASN A 364 1.20 -19.58 -11.93
N THR A 365 2.06 -19.43 -12.93
CA THR A 365 2.12 -18.25 -13.83
C THR A 365 0.80 -17.89 -14.54
N GLN A 366 -0.09 -18.86 -14.79
CA GLN A 366 -1.33 -18.60 -15.51
C GLN A 366 -2.37 -17.83 -14.66
N THR A 367 -2.35 -18.00 -13.35
CA THR A 367 -3.26 -17.32 -12.40
C THR A 367 -2.81 -15.92 -12.04
N GLN A 368 -1.53 -15.56 -12.26
CA GLN A 368 -1.07 -14.17 -12.07
C GLN A 368 -1.74 -13.22 -13.07
N ASN A 369 -1.83 -13.63 -14.34
CA ASN A 369 -2.56 -12.88 -15.35
C ASN A 369 -4.08 -12.93 -15.10
N GLN A 370 -4.60 -14.04 -14.58
CA GLN A 370 -6.03 -14.18 -14.30
C GLN A 370 -6.49 -13.36 -13.08
N ALA A 371 -5.68 -13.26 -12.02
CA ALA A 371 -5.92 -12.38 -10.87
C ALA A 371 -5.72 -10.90 -11.23
N PHE A 372 -4.81 -10.59 -12.15
CA PHE A 372 -4.68 -9.28 -12.77
C PHE A 372 -5.94 -8.92 -13.59
N ASN A 373 -6.50 -9.89 -14.33
CA ASN A 373 -7.69 -9.72 -15.17
C ASN A 373 -9.04 -9.71 -14.41
N GLU A 374 -9.22 -10.48 -13.32
CA GLU A 374 -10.45 -10.49 -12.50
C GLU A 374 -10.63 -9.17 -11.70
N VAL A 375 -9.52 -8.52 -11.33
CA VAL A 375 -9.53 -7.22 -10.66
C VAL A 375 -9.89 -6.08 -11.62
N ILE A 376 -9.54 -6.22 -12.89
CA ILE A 376 -9.97 -5.31 -13.95
C ILE A 376 -11.49 -5.33 -14.14
N ALA A 377 -12.15 -6.47 -13.91
CA ALA A 377 -13.60 -6.62 -14.03
C ALA A 377 -14.42 -6.05 -12.85
N THR A 378 -13.81 -5.60 -11.75
CA THR A 378 -14.53 -5.16 -10.53
C THR A 378 -14.68 -3.64 -10.36
N HIS A 379 -14.48 -2.84 -11.41
CA HIS A 379 -14.78 -1.42 -11.41
C HIS A 379 -16.24 -1.12 -11.79
N MET A 380 -17.09 -1.16 -10.75
CA MET A 380 -18.40 -0.51 -10.58
C MET A 380 -19.13 -0.01 -11.84
N ASP A 381 -20.11 -0.79 -12.30
CA ASP A 381 -21.28 -0.24 -12.96
C ASP A 381 -22.17 0.49 -11.94
N PRO A 382 -22.79 1.64 -12.29
CA PRO A 382 -23.87 2.20 -11.51
C PRO A 382 -25.11 1.31 -11.68
N THR A 383 -25.48 0.54 -10.65
CA THR A 383 -26.79 -0.09 -10.63
C THR A 383 -27.85 0.99 -10.46
N ILE A 384 -28.49 1.37 -11.56
CA ILE A 384 -29.75 2.09 -11.58
C ILE A 384 -30.80 1.15 -11.01
N ILE A 385 -31.42 1.54 -9.90
CA ILE A 385 -32.65 0.92 -9.41
C ILE A 385 -33.78 1.40 -10.34
N ILE A 386 -34.34 0.48 -11.13
CA ILE A 386 -35.71 0.61 -11.62
C ILE A 386 -36.48 -0.52 -10.97
N ASP A 387 -37.38 -0.14 -10.08
CA ASP A 387 -38.45 -0.98 -9.56
C ASP A 387 -39.71 -0.61 -10.35
N GLU A 388 -40.39 -1.61 -10.92
CA GLU A 388 -41.85 -1.67 -11.00
C GLU A 388 -42.29 -2.96 -11.73
N ASP A 389 -43.16 -3.69 -11.04
CA ASP A 389 -43.96 -4.83 -11.50
C ASP A 389 -44.73 -4.55 -12.81
N ALA A 390 -44.85 -5.56 -13.67
CA ALA A 390 -46.14 -5.93 -14.29
C ALA A 390 -46.01 -7.22 -15.12
N GLU A 391 -46.92 -8.14 -14.82
CA GLU A 391 -47.27 -9.34 -15.59
C GLU A 391 -47.63 -9.03 -17.05
N ALA A 392 -47.27 -9.92 -17.98
CA ALA A 392 -48.24 -10.67 -18.81
C ALA A 392 -47.55 -11.37 -20.00
N SER A 393 -47.94 -12.63 -20.16
CA SER A 393 -47.74 -13.54 -21.30
C SER A 393 -48.09 -12.96 -22.67
N ILE A 394 -47.40 -13.41 -23.75
CA ILE A 394 -47.99 -13.78 -25.07
C ILE A 394 -46.97 -14.57 -25.92
N GLU A 395 -47.54 -15.37 -26.81
CA GLU A 395 -47.10 -16.57 -27.52
C GLU A 395 -46.45 -16.32 -28.90
N ILE A 396 -45.44 -17.15 -29.22
CA ILE A 396 -44.93 -17.70 -30.51
C ILE A 396 -45.28 -17.02 -31.87
N LYS A 397 -44.25 -16.73 -32.70
CA LYS A 397 -43.99 -17.38 -34.02
C LYS A 397 -42.65 -16.99 -34.69
N PRO A 398 -42.07 -17.84 -35.57
CA PRO A 398 -40.75 -17.69 -36.19
C PRO A 398 -40.78 -17.14 -37.65
N ASP A 399 -39.57 -16.93 -38.16
CA ASP A 399 -39.11 -16.64 -39.55
C ASP A 399 -39.17 -15.18 -40.06
N GLU A 400 -38.00 -14.60 -40.40
CA GLU A 400 -37.49 -14.55 -41.79
C GLU A 400 -36.20 -13.67 -41.92
N LYS A 401 -35.26 -14.21 -42.71
CA LYS A 401 -34.39 -13.57 -43.71
C LYS A 401 -33.26 -12.61 -43.29
N SER A 402 -32.07 -13.16 -43.50
CA SER A 402 -30.77 -12.57 -43.81
C SER A 402 -30.78 -11.31 -44.68
N SER A 403 -29.97 -10.33 -44.28
CA SER A 403 -29.35 -9.31 -45.14
C SER A 403 -27.82 -9.33 -44.90
N PRO A 404 -26.98 -9.08 -45.92
CA PRO A 404 -25.55 -9.27 -45.82
C PRO A 404 -24.93 -8.14 -44.99
N SER A 405 -24.35 -8.49 -43.85
CA SER A 405 -23.49 -7.59 -43.07
C SER A 405 -22.21 -7.31 -43.86
N SER A 406 -21.96 -6.03 -44.14
CA SER A 406 -20.65 -5.53 -44.54
C SER A 406 -19.56 -6.07 -43.60
N PRO A 407 -18.33 -6.32 -44.07
CA PRO A 407 -17.27 -6.81 -43.21
C PRO A 407 -16.97 -5.72 -42.18
N ALA A 408 -17.45 -5.92 -40.95
CA ALA A 408 -16.97 -5.18 -39.81
C ALA A 408 -15.49 -5.57 -39.68
N VAL A 409 -14.60 -4.64 -40.00
CA VAL A 409 -13.19 -4.73 -39.63
C VAL A 409 -13.16 -4.74 -38.11
N VAL A 410 -13.09 -5.94 -37.54
CA VAL A 410 -12.95 -6.13 -36.10
C VAL A 410 -11.56 -5.60 -35.73
N LEU A 411 -11.53 -4.53 -34.94
CA LEU A 411 -10.33 -4.05 -34.26
C LEU A 411 -9.89 -5.12 -33.26
N GLU A 412 -9.12 -6.12 -33.71
CA GLU A 412 -8.68 -7.22 -32.84
C GLU A 412 -7.62 -6.82 -31.80
N HIS A 413 -7.06 -5.60 -31.82
CA HIS A 413 -5.79 -5.32 -31.12
C HIS A 413 -5.73 -4.00 -30.34
N ILE A 414 -6.79 -3.62 -29.62
CA ILE A 414 -6.60 -2.71 -28.49
C ILE A 414 -6.48 -3.59 -27.25
N ASP A 415 -5.29 -3.63 -26.64
CA ASP A 415 -5.09 -4.31 -25.36
C ASP A 415 -5.92 -3.58 -24.30
N GLU A 416 -6.94 -4.26 -23.79
CA GLU A 416 -7.84 -3.74 -22.76
C GLU A 416 -7.07 -3.28 -21.52
N ASN A 417 -5.93 -3.92 -21.21
CA ASN A 417 -5.07 -3.53 -20.10
C ASN A 417 -4.41 -2.16 -20.29
N GLU A 418 -4.03 -1.83 -21.52
CA GLU A 418 -3.42 -0.54 -21.84
C GLU A 418 -4.46 0.59 -21.74
N LEU A 419 -5.69 0.32 -22.19
CA LEU A 419 -6.81 1.26 -22.07
C LEU A 419 -7.11 1.56 -20.60
N ILE A 420 -7.18 0.53 -19.77
CA ILE A 420 -7.45 0.68 -18.33
C ILE A 420 -6.32 1.42 -17.62
N SER A 421 -5.07 1.14 -17.99
CA SER A 421 -3.90 1.86 -17.47
C SER A 421 -4.00 3.35 -17.77
N PHE A 422 -4.30 3.71 -19.02
CA PHE A 422 -4.51 5.09 -19.44
C PHE A 422 -5.68 5.76 -18.68
N GLN A 423 -6.85 5.10 -18.62
CA GLN A 423 -8.04 5.61 -17.91
C GLN A 423 -7.73 5.91 -16.45
N SER A 424 -7.02 4.99 -15.78
CA SER A 424 -6.66 5.12 -14.36
C SER A 424 -5.79 6.34 -14.11
N VAL A 425 -4.73 6.52 -14.90
CA VAL A 425 -3.81 7.66 -14.77
C VAL A 425 -4.53 8.98 -15.06
N ALA A 426 -5.31 9.05 -16.15
CA ALA A 426 -6.03 10.26 -16.51
C ALA A 426 -7.10 10.64 -15.47
N THR A 427 -7.86 9.67 -14.97
CA THR A 427 -8.88 9.89 -13.93
C THR A 427 -8.28 10.33 -12.60
N LEU A 428 -7.11 9.80 -12.20
CA LEU A 428 -6.40 10.26 -11.01
C LEU A 428 -5.98 11.73 -11.13
N ARG A 429 -5.44 12.13 -12.28
CA ARG A 429 -5.04 13.53 -12.53
C ARG A 429 -6.24 14.48 -12.50
N LEU A 430 -7.35 14.08 -13.12
CA LEU A 430 -8.60 14.85 -13.10
C LEU A 430 -9.19 14.95 -11.70
N ASN A 431 -9.18 13.86 -10.92
CA ASN A 431 -9.63 13.88 -9.52
C ASN A 431 -8.78 14.82 -8.67
N ALA A 432 -7.46 14.81 -8.85
CA ALA A 432 -6.55 15.72 -8.14
C ALA A 432 -6.86 17.19 -8.47
N TYR A 433 -7.11 17.49 -9.75
CA TYR A 433 -7.51 18.83 -10.20
C TYR A 433 -8.87 19.25 -9.62
N ILE A 434 -9.91 18.41 -9.79
CA ILE A 434 -11.27 18.65 -9.30
C ILE A 434 -11.24 18.89 -7.79
N LYS A 435 -10.50 18.07 -7.03
CA LYS A 435 -10.38 18.22 -5.57
C LYS A 435 -9.69 19.53 -5.19
N ALA A 436 -8.64 19.92 -5.92
CA ALA A 436 -7.93 21.16 -5.64
C ALA A 436 -8.73 22.42 -5.99
N ARG A 437 -9.72 22.31 -6.90
CA ARG A 437 -10.41 23.47 -7.51
C ARG A 437 -11.92 23.48 -7.39
N GLY A 438 -12.53 22.47 -6.77
CA GLY A 438 -13.98 22.23 -6.69
C GLY A 438 -14.84 23.32 -6.04
N SER A 439 -14.30 24.51 -5.75
CA SER A 439 -15.04 25.73 -5.36
C SER A 439 -14.15 26.99 -5.44
N TYR A 440 -13.93 27.59 -6.63
CA TYR A 440 -13.32 28.93 -6.80
C TYR A 440 -14.27 29.98 -7.41
N THR A 441 -14.10 31.25 -7.03
CA THR A 441 -14.82 32.41 -7.58
C THR A 441 -13.94 33.05 -8.64
N ASP A 442 -14.55 33.39 -9.76
CA ASP A 442 -13.90 33.81 -11.01
C ASP A 442 -13.44 35.29 -10.95
N THR A 443 -12.14 35.55 -10.88
CA THR A 443 -11.56 36.84 -11.29
C THR A 443 -10.17 36.69 -11.91
N GLU A 444 -9.99 37.44 -13.00
CA GLU A 444 -8.83 37.50 -13.88
C GLU A 444 -7.75 38.44 -13.34
N THR A 445 -7.09 38.09 -12.23
CA THR A 445 -5.82 38.74 -11.78
C THR A 445 -5.10 37.89 -10.71
N GLY A 446 -4.92 36.61 -11.01
CA GLY A 446 -4.46 35.60 -10.05
C GLY A 446 -2.95 35.45 -9.93
N ASP A 447 -2.23 36.45 -9.38
CA ASP A 447 -0.83 36.24 -8.95
C ASP A 447 -0.43 36.91 -7.61
N LYS A 448 -1.36 37.51 -6.85
CA LYS A 448 -1.06 37.97 -5.47
C LYS A 448 -2.10 37.58 -4.41
N LEU A 449 -3.30 37.17 -4.83
CA LEU A 449 -4.43 36.86 -3.95
C LEU A 449 -4.50 35.39 -3.54
N TRP A 450 -3.77 34.47 -4.18
CA TRP A 450 -3.71 33.05 -3.78
C TRP A 450 -3.20 32.79 -2.35
N THR A 451 -2.75 33.85 -1.68
CA THR A 451 -2.11 33.83 -0.37
C THR A 451 -2.97 34.42 0.75
N ALA A 452 -4.09 35.09 0.44
CA ALA A 452 -5.15 35.38 1.43
C ALA A 452 -6.39 34.48 1.18
N ILE A 453 -6.22 33.50 0.30
CA ILE A 453 -7.24 32.58 -0.17
C ILE A 453 -7.64 31.61 0.92
N ALA A 454 -8.91 31.26 0.85
CA ALA A 454 -9.54 30.23 1.68
C ALA A 454 -9.81 30.68 3.12
N ASP A 455 -8.93 31.45 3.76
CA ASP A 455 -9.08 31.83 5.17
C ASP A 455 -10.27 32.78 5.44
N GLY A 456 -10.58 33.72 4.55
CA GLY A 456 -11.85 34.47 4.67
C GLY A 456 -13.08 33.70 4.16
N ARG A 457 -12.84 32.62 3.41
CA ARG A 457 -13.71 32.20 2.31
C ARG A 457 -14.83 31.25 2.73
N ASN A 458 -14.76 30.63 3.90
CA ASN A 458 -15.86 29.83 4.45
C ASN A 458 -16.58 30.52 5.61
N MET A 459 -15.93 31.48 6.28
CA MET A 459 -16.52 32.17 7.44
C MET A 459 -17.64 33.16 7.04
N VAL A 460 -17.55 33.77 5.85
CA VAL A 460 -18.58 34.71 5.34
C VAL A 460 -19.68 33.99 4.53
N ARG A 461 -19.43 32.76 4.05
CA ARG A 461 -20.36 31.99 3.19
C ARG A 461 -21.64 31.53 3.86
N GLY A 462 -21.69 31.51 5.19
CA GLY A 462 -22.92 31.27 5.95
C GLY A 462 -23.83 32.49 6.09
N LEU A 463 -23.36 33.70 5.80
CA LEU A 463 -24.05 34.94 6.23
C LEU A 463 -24.84 35.69 5.14
N PHE A 464 -24.65 35.44 3.83
CA PHE A 464 -25.24 36.30 2.78
C PHE A 464 -25.81 35.61 1.51
N GLY A 465 -26.18 34.32 1.55
CA GLY A 465 -27.01 33.71 0.49
C GLY A 465 -26.47 33.79 -0.95
N ALA A 466 -25.15 33.90 -1.15
CA ALA A 466 -24.55 33.95 -2.48
C ALA A 466 -24.35 32.54 -3.04
N GLN A 467 -24.93 32.26 -4.20
CA GLN A 467 -24.71 30.99 -4.92
C GLN A 467 -23.27 30.89 -5.42
N LEU A 468 -22.61 29.79 -5.08
CA LEU A 468 -21.30 29.43 -5.62
C LEU A 468 -21.45 29.16 -7.11
N LYS A 469 -20.68 29.86 -7.94
CA LYS A 469 -20.41 29.40 -9.31
C LYS A 469 -19.18 28.51 -9.27
N ASP A 470 -19.30 27.31 -9.82
CA ASP A 470 -18.16 26.41 -10.01
C ASP A 470 -17.11 27.07 -10.89
N VAL A 471 -15.84 26.73 -10.65
CA VAL A 471 -14.75 27.01 -11.58
C VAL A 471 -15.15 26.42 -12.93
N PRO A 472 -15.24 27.20 -14.01
CA PRO A 472 -15.76 26.70 -15.30
C PRO A 472 -15.09 25.41 -15.78
N GLN A 473 -13.81 25.22 -15.40
CA GLN A 473 -13.01 24.04 -15.71
C GLN A 473 -13.40 22.79 -14.91
N VAL A 474 -14.03 22.90 -13.73
CA VAL A 474 -14.36 21.74 -12.88
C VAL A 474 -15.50 20.90 -13.46
N PRO A 475 -16.64 21.46 -13.90
CA PRO A 475 -17.65 20.71 -14.63
C PRO A 475 -17.08 20.03 -15.87
N LEU A 476 -16.20 20.73 -16.60
CA LEU A 476 -15.54 20.18 -17.79
C LEU A 476 -14.57 19.05 -17.44
N ALA A 477 -13.80 19.17 -16.35
CA ALA A 477 -12.94 18.10 -15.86
C ALA A 477 -13.77 16.88 -15.39
N LYS A 478 -14.94 17.09 -14.80
CA LYS A 478 -15.88 16.02 -14.42
C LYS A 478 -16.46 15.34 -15.65
N GLN A 479 -16.85 16.10 -16.67
CA GLN A 479 -17.34 15.56 -17.95
C GLN A 479 -16.25 14.76 -18.65
N LEU A 480 -15.04 15.32 -18.78
CA LEU A 480 -13.89 14.63 -19.37
C LEU A 480 -13.57 13.32 -18.61
N LYS A 481 -13.63 13.34 -17.28
CA LYS A 481 -13.48 12.13 -16.45
C LYS A 481 -14.55 11.09 -16.78
N GLN A 482 -15.82 11.50 -16.92
CA GLN A 482 -16.91 10.60 -17.29
C GLN A 482 -16.69 10.01 -18.69
N THR A 483 -16.31 10.83 -19.67
CA THR A 483 -16.01 10.37 -21.03
C THR A 483 -14.83 9.39 -21.04
N ILE A 484 -13.76 9.67 -20.29
CA ILE A 484 -12.62 8.75 -20.17
C ILE A 484 -13.03 7.43 -19.53
N ASN A 485 -13.82 7.46 -18.45
CA ASN A 485 -14.29 6.26 -17.76
C ASN A 485 -15.26 5.41 -18.61
N ALA A 486 -16.00 6.02 -19.53
CA ALA A 486 -16.93 5.33 -20.43
C ALA A 486 -16.26 4.71 -21.67
N MET A 487 -14.95 4.94 -21.86
CA MET A 487 -14.22 4.28 -22.93
C MET A 487 -14.10 2.77 -22.69
N THR A 488 -14.25 2.02 -23.76
CA THR A 488 -14.02 0.57 -23.83
C THR A 488 -13.17 0.30 -25.06
N ALA A 489 -12.51 -0.87 -25.13
CA ALA A 489 -11.73 -1.24 -26.31
C ALA A 489 -12.59 -1.16 -27.60
N SER A 490 -13.87 -1.51 -27.50
CA SER A 490 -14.82 -1.51 -28.62
C SER A 490 -15.26 -0.13 -29.12
N ASN A 491 -15.20 0.91 -28.28
CA ASN A 491 -15.66 2.26 -28.63
C ASN A 491 -14.53 3.30 -28.66
N PHE A 492 -13.30 2.89 -28.32
CA PHE A 492 -12.15 3.77 -28.17
C PHE A 492 -11.87 4.61 -29.41
N GLU A 493 -11.87 4.01 -30.60
CA GLU A 493 -11.63 4.75 -31.86
C GLU A 493 -12.68 5.85 -32.10
N LYS A 494 -13.92 5.61 -31.68
CA LYS A 494 -15.03 6.57 -31.81
C LYS A 494 -14.98 7.65 -30.74
N MET A 495 -14.62 7.31 -29.51
CA MET A 495 -14.59 8.24 -28.36
C MET A 495 -13.32 9.09 -28.30
N TRP A 496 -12.20 8.59 -28.83
CA TRP A 496 -10.93 9.30 -28.76
C TRP A 496 -10.94 10.68 -29.44
N PRO A 497 -11.53 10.86 -30.64
CA PRO A 497 -11.69 12.18 -31.24
C PRO A 497 -12.49 13.15 -30.36
N GLU A 498 -13.55 12.69 -29.71
CA GLU A 498 -14.37 13.52 -28.80
C GLU A 498 -13.58 13.92 -27.55
N ILE A 499 -12.80 12.98 -26.99
CA ILE A 499 -11.90 13.26 -25.87
C ILE A 499 -10.82 14.24 -26.30
N LYS A 500 -10.20 14.05 -27.45
CA LYS A 500 -9.14 14.92 -27.99
C LYS A 500 -9.69 16.32 -28.29
N GLU A 501 -10.85 16.42 -28.92
CA GLU A 501 -11.53 17.69 -29.16
C GLU A 501 -11.91 18.36 -27.84
N GLY A 502 -12.37 17.59 -26.84
CA GLY A 502 -12.59 18.08 -25.49
C GLY A 502 -11.30 18.64 -24.89
N LEU A 503 -10.20 17.90 -24.95
CA LEU A 503 -8.88 18.32 -24.47
C LEU A 503 -8.41 19.60 -25.18
N ASP A 504 -8.51 19.67 -26.51
CA ASP A 504 -8.07 20.79 -27.35
C ASP A 504 -8.94 22.04 -27.16
N THR A 505 -10.27 21.88 -27.11
CA THR A 505 -11.25 22.93 -26.81
C THR A 505 -11.00 23.52 -25.42
N LEU A 506 -10.67 22.66 -24.46
CA LEU A 506 -10.34 23.08 -23.10
C LEU A 506 -9.02 23.86 -23.02
N VAL A 507 -8.01 23.46 -23.79
CA VAL A 507 -6.74 24.21 -23.88
C VAL A 507 -6.94 25.56 -24.55
N THR A 508 -7.78 25.65 -25.59
CA THR A 508 -7.97 26.88 -26.38
C THR A 508 -8.97 27.86 -25.76
N GLN A 509 -10.06 27.39 -25.17
CA GLN A 509 -11.10 28.26 -24.58
C GLN A 509 -10.76 28.74 -23.16
N LEU A 510 -9.87 28.04 -22.44
CA LEU A 510 -9.55 28.33 -21.04
C LEU A 510 -8.04 28.53 -20.77
N PRO A 511 -7.31 29.36 -21.57
CA PRO A 511 -5.86 29.51 -21.51
C PRO A 511 -5.32 30.16 -20.23
N LYS A 512 -6.19 30.56 -19.30
CA LYS A 512 -5.83 31.32 -18.09
C LYS A 512 -5.47 30.44 -16.88
N SER A 513 -5.69 29.12 -16.91
CA SER A 513 -5.29 28.22 -15.82
C SER A 513 -4.08 27.37 -16.23
N LYS A 514 -2.87 27.87 -15.92
CA LYS A 514 -1.61 27.14 -16.15
C LYS A 514 -1.64 25.74 -15.54
N GLU A 515 -2.30 25.55 -14.40
CA GLU A 515 -2.39 24.25 -13.74
C GLU A 515 -3.33 23.28 -14.46
N TYR A 516 -4.47 23.75 -14.98
CA TYR A 516 -5.37 22.89 -15.76
C TYR A 516 -4.74 22.51 -17.10
N THR A 517 -4.15 23.49 -17.80
CA THR A 517 -3.40 23.23 -19.04
C THR A 517 -2.30 22.21 -18.78
N SER A 518 -1.57 22.30 -17.66
CA SER A 518 -0.56 21.31 -17.29
C SER A 518 -1.14 19.90 -17.09
N VAL A 519 -2.28 19.75 -16.40
CA VAL A 519 -2.97 18.46 -16.22
C VAL A 519 -3.35 17.86 -17.58
N ILE A 520 -3.94 18.67 -18.46
CA ILE A 520 -4.41 18.26 -19.79
C ILE A 520 -3.25 17.91 -20.72
N THR A 521 -2.21 18.75 -20.78
CA THR A 521 -0.98 18.46 -21.53
C THR A 521 -0.35 17.16 -21.08
N THR A 522 -0.37 16.87 -19.78
CA THR A 522 0.18 15.60 -19.27
C THR A 522 -0.67 14.41 -19.68
N ILE A 523 -2.02 14.51 -19.64
CA ILE A 523 -2.91 13.43 -20.13
C ILE A 523 -2.67 13.16 -21.62
N VAL A 524 -2.50 14.20 -22.43
CA VAL A 524 -2.18 14.07 -23.86
C VAL A 524 -0.80 13.44 -24.07
N GLN A 525 0.20 13.81 -23.27
CA GLN A 525 1.54 13.20 -23.33
C GLN A 525 1.50 11.73 -22.92
N ASP A 526 0.79 11.40 -21.84
CA ASP A 526 0.60 10.02 -21.37
C ASP A 526 -0.05 9.17 -22.48
N PHE A 527 -1.03 9.72 -23.20
CA PHE A 527 -1.63 9.07 -24.35
C PHE A 527 -0.66 8.88 -25.52
N ASN A 528 0.00 9.95 -25.94
CA ASN A 528 0.90 9.91 -27.11
C ASN A 528 2.06 8.93 -26.93
N ASN A 529 2.48 8.72 -25.67
CA ASN A 529 3.50 7.77 -25.29
C ASN A 529 2.96 6.35 -25.00
N SER A 530 1.64 6.15 -25.04
CA SER A 530 1.02 4.86 -24.82
C SER A 530 0.88 4.06 -26.12
N PRO A 531 0.92 2.72 -26.08
CA PRO A 531 0.77 1.91 -27.29
C PRO A 531 -0.64 2.02 -27.91
N LEU A 532 -1.63 2.55 -27.18
CA LEU A 532 -2.95 2.93 -27.71
C LEU A 532 -2.86 3.93 -28.88
N ASN A 533 -1.88 4.84 -28.84
CA ASN A 533 -1.67 5.81 -29.92
C ASN A 533 -1.16 5.12 -31.20
N GLU A 534 -0.29 4.13 -31.06
CA GLU A 534 0.20 3.31 -32.18
C GLU A 534 -0.93 2.44 -32.76
N ALA A 535 -1.78 1.86 -31.90
CA ALA A 535 -2.96 1.11 -32.31
C ALA A 535 -3.95 1.99 -33.12
N LEU A 536 -4.18 3.23 -32.66
CA LEU A 536 -5.04 4.19 -33.35
C LEU A 536 -4.46 4.64 -34.70
N ALA A 537 -3.14 4.85 -34.78
CA ALA A 537 -2.46 5.20 -36.02
C ALA A 537 -2.55 4.07 -37.06
N THR A 538 -2.40 2.82 -36.62
CA THR A 538 -2.48 1.62 -37.47
C THR A 538 -3.90 1.42 -38.02
N ALA A 539 -4.93 1.65 -37.20
CA ALA A 539 -6.33 1.58 -37.61
C ALA A 539 -6.67 2.61 -38.71
N ASN A 540 -6.19 3.85 -38.57
CA ASN A 540 -6.43 4.90 -39.55
C ASN A 540 -5.72 4.65 -40.90
N ASN A 541 -4.50 4.11 -40.88
CA ASN A 541 -3.77 3.77 -42.11
C ASN A 541 -4.44 2.62 -42.88
N SER A 542 -5.03 1.67 -42.16
CA SER A 542 -5.76 0.54 -42.76
C SER A 542 -7.06 0.99 -43.46
N LYS A 543 -7.70 2.07 -42.98
CA LYS A 543 -8.89 2.67 -43.62
C LYS A 543 -8.57 3.49 -44.88
N GLN A 544 -7.34 3.93 -45.08
CA GLN A 544 -6.93 4.67 -46.28
C GLN A 544 -6.47 3.77 -47.44
N THR A 545 -6.20 2.50 -47.15
CA THR A 545 -5.72 1.49 -48.12
C THR A 545 -6.84 0.59 -48.66
N LEU A 546 -8.03 0.66 -48.07
CA LEU A 546 -9.29 0.11 -48.56
C LEU A 546 -10.10 1.21 -49.26
#